data_AF-A0A4Y7RGD8-F1
#
_entry.id   AF-A0A4Y7RGD8-F1
#
_cell.length_a   1.000
_cell.length_b   1.000
_cell.length_c   1.000
_cell.angle_alpha   90.00
_cell.angle_beta   90.00
_cell.angle_gamma   90.00
#
_symmetry.space_group_name_H-M   'P 1'
#
loop_
_entity.id
_entity.type
_entity.pdbx_description
1 polymer ?
#
loop_
_entity_poly.entity_id
_entity_poly.type
_entity_poly.pdbx_seq_one_letter_code
_entity_poly.pdbx_strand_id
1 'polypeptide(L)'
;MNKNYKYDYEWDSRYCYPNSFVLKNKLGLRDAEQLHIAEREITSVRILEARVNPIPGSFDLKHLQDIHRYIFKDIYEWAGKLRWVNVSKGNQFCLYPYIESMQTSCLAG
;
A
#
# COMPACT_ATOMS: atom_id res chain seq x y z
N MET A 1 -29.30 -21.77 -22.10
CA MET A 1 -28.97 -20.58 -21.28
C MET A 1 -28.61 -21.07 -19.89
N ASN A 2 -27.33 -21.06 -19.53
CA ASN A 2 -26.93 -21.36 -18.15
C ASN A 2 -26.17 -20.15 -17.61
N LYS A 3 -26.87 -19.26 -16.91
CA LYS A 3 -26.28 -18.10 -16.27
C LYS A 3 -25.61 -18.57 -14.99
N ASN A 4 -24.33 -18.94 -15.09
CA ASN A 4 -23.47 -19.11 -13.93
C ASN A 4 -23.21 -17.73 -13.32
N TYR A 5 -24.05 -17.33 -12.37
CA TYR A 5 -23.79 -16.20 -11.49
C TYR A 5 -22.73 -16.62 -10.47
N LYS A 6 -21.47 -16.54 -10.89
CA LYS A 6 -20.31 -16.76 -10.03
C LYS A 6 -20.01 -15.41 -9.38
N TYR A 7 -20.43 -15.23 -8.14
CA TYR A 7 -19.96 -14.12 -7.31
C TYR A 7 -18.51 -14.44 -6.93
N ASP A 8 -17.59 -14.18 -7.86
CA ASP A 8 -16.17 -14.16 -7.58
C ASP A 8 -15.97 -12.99 -6.62
N TYR A 9 -15.73 -13.27 -5.34
CA TYR A 9 -15.00 -12.33 -4.50
C TYR A 9 -13.67 -12.10 -5.21
N GLU A 10 -13.61 -11.04 -6.03
CA GLU A 10 -12.47 -10.78 -6.90
C GLU A 10 -11.26 -10.58 -6.00
N TRP A 11 -10.39 -11.58 -5.96
CA TRP A 11 -9.04 -11.44 -5.48
C TRP A 11 -8.45 -10.20 -6.14
N ASP A 12 -7.81 -9.35 -5.35
CA ASP A 12 -7.15 -8.17 -5.88
C ASP A 12 -5.96 -8.61 -6.74
N SER A 13 -6.23 -8.90 -8.01
CA SER A 13 -5.24 -9.42 -8.95
C SER A 13 -4.15 -8.38 -9.26
N ARG A 14 -4.38 -7.11 -8.91
CA ARG A 14 -3.39 -6.04 -9.04
C ARG A 14 -2.35 -6.18 -7.92
N TYR A 15 -2.79 -6.22 -6.67
CA TYR A 15 -1.89 -6.17 -5.51
C TYR A 15 -1.52 -7.54 -4.93
N CYS A 16 -2.35 -8.58 -5.11
CA CYS A 16 -2.16 -9.90 -4.53
C CYS A 16 -1.81 -10.98 -5.57
N TYR A 17 -1.14 -12.05 -5.12
CA TYR A 17 -0.93 -13.23 -5.96
C TYR A 17 -2.27 -13.90 -6.32
N PRO A 18 -2.36 -14.60 -7.48
CA PRO A 18 -3.58 -15.32 -7.86
C PRO A 18 -4.04 -16.28 -6.75
N ASN A 19 -5.34 -16.27 -6.46
CA ASN A 19 -5.98 -17.11 -5.44
C ASN A 19 -5.36 -16.95 -4.03
N SER A 20 -4.87 -15.76 -3.70
CA SER A 20 -4.23 -15.47 -2.42
C SER A 20 -4.49 -14.02 -1.97
N PHE A 21 -4.48 -13.81 -0.66
CA PHE A 21 -4.49 -12.47 -0.05
C PHE A 21 -3.08 -11.91 0.17
N VAL A 22 -2.03 -12.66 -0.20
CA VAL A 22 -0.65 -12.24 -0.03
C VAL A 22 -0.27 -11.24 -1.12
N LEU A 23 0.24 -10.08 -0.68
CA LEU A 23 0.66 -9.00 -1.56
C LEU A 23 1.88 -9.41 -2.40
N LYS A 24 1.85 -9.08 -3.70
CA LYS A 24 3.00 -9.21 -4.59
C LYS A 24 4.13 -8.35 -4.07
N ASN A 25 5.27 -8.98 -3.79
CA ASN A 25 6.43 -8.35 -3.20
C ASN A 25 7.71 -8.75 -3.94
N LYS A 26 8.74 -7.90 -3.84
CA LYS A 26 10.06 -8.07 -4.46
C LYS A 26 10.87 -9.24 -3.87
N LEU A 27 10.48 -9.71 -2.68
CA LEU A 27 11.13 -10.82 -1.98
C LEU A 27 10.63 -12.19 -2.49
N GLY A 28 9.57 -12.21 -3.30
CA GLY A 28 8.95 -13.44 -3.82
C GLY A 28 8.22 -14.27 -2.76
N LEU A 29 7.96 -13.71 -1.57
CA LEU A 29 7.31 -14.41 -0.46
C LEU A 29 5.82 -14.60 -0.75
N ARG A 30 5.34 -15.84 -0.62
CA ARG A 30 3.94 -16.23 -0.85
C ARG A 30 3.21 -16.69 0.41
N ASP A 31 3.94 -16.83 1.51
CA ASP A 31 3.39 -17.09 2.83
C ASP A 31 3.14 -15.76 3.54
N ALA A 32 1.96 -15.61 4.14
CA ALA A 32 1.53 -14.36 4.75
C ALA A 32 2.35 -13.99 5.99
N GLU A 33 2.72 -14.98 6.81
CA GLU A 33 3.48 -14.76 8.03
C GLU A 33 4.94 -14.40 7.72
N GLN A 34 5.55 -15.11 6.76
CA GLN A 34 6.89 -14.77 6.29
C GLN A 34 6.95 -13.36 5.70
N LEU A 35 5.95 -12.97 4.90
CA LEU A 35 5.88 -11.60 4.38
C LEU A 35 5.70 -10.59 5.50
N HIS A 36 4.88 -10.89 6.51
CA HIS A 36 4.66 -10.01 7.66
C HIS A 36 5.95 -9.76 8.46
N ILE A 37 6.69 -10.83 8.77
CA ILE A 37 7.97 -10.76 9.48
C ILE A 37 8.98 -9.93 8.67
N ALA A 38 9.17 -10.27 7.39
CA ALA A 38 10.11 -9.57 6.52
C ALA A 38 9.76 -8.08 6.35
N GLU A 39 8.48 -7.76 6.14
CA GLU A 39 8.01 -6.37 6.06
C GLU A 39 8.35 -5.60 7.33
N ARG A 40 8.06 -6.17 8.50
CA ARG A 40 8.31 -5.52 9.79
C ARG A 40 9.80 -5.26 10.02
N GLU A 41 10.67 -6.23 9.72
CA GLU A 41 12.12 -6.08 9.88
C GLU A 41 12.69 -5.01 8.96
N ILE A 42 12.40 -5.10 7.66
CA ILE A 42 12.92 -4.16 6.65
C ILE A 42 12.43 -2.74 6.94
N THR A 43 11.13 -2.57 7.21
CA THR A 43 10.56 -1.24 7.48
C THR A 43 11.08 -0.64 8.79
N SER A 44 11.36 -1.45 9.81
CA SER A 44 11.95 -0.97 11.07
C SER A 44 13.32 -0.33 10.84
N VAL A 45 14.18 -0.94 10.01
CA VAL A 45 15.47 -0.37 9.65
C VAL A 45 15.28 0.96 8.91
N ARG A 46 14.39 1.01 7.90
CA ARG A 46 14.11 2.26 7.16
C ARG A 46 13.57 3.36 8.06
N ILE A 47 12.69 3.04 9.01
CA ILE A 47 12.15 4.03 9.94
C ILE A 47 13.26 4.58 10.86
N LEU A 48 14.18 3.74 11.33
CA LEU A 48 15.33 4.20 12.12
C LEU A 48 16.25 5.10 11.30
N GLU A 49 16.55 4.75 10.04
CA GLU A 49 17.33 5.59 9.13
C GLU A 49 16.65 6.96 8.91
N ALA A 50 15.33 6.96 8.68
CA ALA A 50 14.54 8.18 8.48
C ALA A 50 14.47 9.08 9.73
N ARG A 51 14.65 8.52 10.94
CA ARG A 51 14.75 9.34 12.17
C ARG A 51 16.07 10.09 12.25
N VAL A 52 17.15 9.50 11.74
CA VAL A 52 18.49 10.12 11.73
C VAL A 52 18.62 11.10 10.57
N ASN A 53 18.13 10.71 9.39
CA ASN A 53 18.13 11.54 8.19
C ASN A 53 16.71 11.61 7.60
N PRO A 54 15.90 12.60 8.04
CA PRO A 54 14.53 12.75 7.57
C PRO A 54 14.42 12.92 6.06
N ILE A 55 13.34 12.36 5.50
CA ILE A 55 12.97 12.61 4.12
C ILE A 55 12.57 14.10 4.04
N PRO A 56 13.18 14.89 3.14
CA PRO A 56 12.81 16.30 2.99
C PRO A 56 11.46 16.44 2.27
N GLY A 57 10.65 17.39 2.72
CA GLY A 57 9.40 17.73 2.06
C GLY A 57 8.54 18.68 2.90
N SER A 58 7.33 18.96 2.40
CA SER A 58 6.45 20.02 2.94
C SER A 58 5.16 19.47 3.54
N PHE A 59 5.16 18.20 3.93
CA PHE A 59 3.98 17.48 4.45
C PHE A 59 2.76 17.50 3.51
N ASP A 60 3.00 17.65 2.21
CA ASP A 60 2.01 17.47 1.16
C ASP A 60 1.89 15.98 0.77
N LEU A 61 0.98 15.67 -0.16
CA LEU A 61 0.82 14.29 -0.64
C LEU A 61 2.11 13.76 -1.26
N LYS A 62 2.88 14.63 -1.93
CA LYS A 62 4.14 14.24 -2.54
C LYS A 62 5.14 13.76 -1.48
N HIS A 63 5.25 14.50 -0.38
CA HIS A 63 6.08 14.13 0.75
C HIS A 63 5.61 12.81 1.38
N LEU A 64 4.30 12.62 1.57
CA LEU A 64 3.75 11.34 2.05
C LEU A 64 4.07 10.16 1.11
N GLN A 65 3.97 10.37 -0.21
CA GLN A 65 4.36 9.37 -1.20
C GLN A 65 5.86 9.05 -1.14
N ASP A 66 6.71 10.04 -0.90
CA ASP A 66 8.16 9.86 -0.78
C ASP A 66 8.54 9.14 0.52
N ILE A 67 7.87 9.45 1.63
CA ILE A 67 8.00 8.69 2.89
C ILE A 67 7.57 7.23 2.67
N HIS A 68 6.40 7.00 2.06
CA HIS A 68 5.92 5.65 1.75
C HIS A 68 6.90 4.91 0.82
N ARG A 69 7.45 5.59 -0.19
CA ARG A 69 8.48 4.99 -1.05
C ARG A 69 9.69 4.60 -0.23
N TYR A 70 10.20 5.49 0.60
CA TYR A 70 11.41 5.25 1.38
C TYR A 70 11.28 4.03 2.29
N ILE A 71 10.14 3.89 2.99
CA ILE A 71 9.86 2.80 3.91
C ILE A 71 9.69 1.45 3.18
N PHE A 72 8.99 1.43 2.04
CA PHE A 72 8.54 0.19 1.40
C PHE A 72 9.22 -0.18 0.07
N LYS A 73 10.15 0.64 -0.45
CA LYS A 73 10.78 0.45 -1.78
C LYS A 73 11.41 -0.91 -1.99
N ASP A 74 11.90 -1.55 -0.93
CA ASP A 74 12.59 -2.84 -1.00
C ASP A 74 11.61 -4.02 -0.99
N ILE A 75 10.33 -3.78 -0.68
CA ILE A 75 9.30 -4.81 -0.51
C ILE A 75 8.29 -4.75 -1.66
N TYR A 76 7.85 -3.57 -2.08
CA TYR A 76 6.74 -3.41 -3.02
C TYR A 76 7.11 -2.57 -4.24
N GLU A 77 6.70 -3.01 -5.44
CA GLU A 77 6.87 -2.25 -6.69
C GLU A 77 6.06 -0.95 -6.71
N TRP A 78 4.92 -0.95 -6.01
CA TRP A 78 4.02 0.19 -5.94
C TRP A 78 4.36 1.16 -4.79
N ALA A 79 5.52 1.01 -4.12
CA ALA A 79 5.91 1.87 -3.02
C ALA A 79 5.92 3.36 -3.43
N GLY A 80 5.14 4.17 -2.71
CA GLY A 80 4.96 5.60 -2.99
C GLY A 80 3.99 5.91 -4.13
N LYS A 81 3.14 4.96 -4.52
CA LYS A 81 2.03 5.18 -5.47
C LYS A 81 0.70 5.22 -4.73
N LEU A 82 -0.26 5.97 -5.28
CA LEU A 82 -1.63 5.93 -4.78
C LEU A 82 -2.26 4.58 -5.12
N ARG A 83 -3.12 4.08 -4.23
CA ARG A 83 -3.87 2.85 -4.47
C ARG A 83 -4.90 3.03 -5.57
N TRP A 84 -5.31 1.91 -6.16
CA TRP A 84 -6.25 1.83 -7.29
C TRP A 84 -7.51 1.03 -6.98
N VAL A 85 -7.69 0.69 -5.71
CA VAL A 85 -8.81 -0.09 -5.19
C VAL A 85 -9.35 0.59 -3.94
N ASN A 86 -10.62 0.38 -3.64
CA ASN A 86 -11.21 0.85 -2.39
C ASN A 86 -10.82 -0.09 -1.25
N VAL A 87 -10.57 0.47 -0.08
CA VAL A 87 -10.22 -0.28 1.13
C VAL A 87 -11.08 0.19 2.30
N SER A 88 -11.30 -0.71 3.25
CA SER A 88 -12.02 -0.45 4.49
C SER A 88 -11.32 -1.14 5.66
N LYS A 89 -11.46 -0.56 6.86
CA LYS A 89 -11.06 -1.17 8.13
C LYS A 89 -12.06 -0.73 9.18
N GLY A 90 -13.11 -1.52 9.39
CA GLY A 90 -14.31 -1.12 10.12
C GLY A 90 -15.16 -0.14 9.30
N ASN A 91 -14.59 1.01 8.93
CA ASN A 91 -15.18 2.02 8.05
C ASN A 91 -14.45 2.11 6.72
N GLN A 92 -15.12 2.67 5.71
CA GLN A 92 -14.54 2.89 4.39
C GLN A 92 -13.59 4.10 4.40
N PHE A 93 -12.42 3.95 3.78
CA PHE A 93 -11.53 5.09 3.54
C PHE A 93 -12.01 5.92 2.33
N CYS A 94 -11.37 7.06 2.06
CA CYS A 94 -11.61 7.87 0.84
C CYS A 94 -11.65 6.98 -0.42
N LEU A 95 -12.58 7.16 -1.34
CA LEU A 95 -12.58 6.34 -2.56
C LEU A 95 -11.30 6.60 -3.38
N TYR A 96 -10.72 5.55 -3.95
CA TYR A 96 -9.42 5.67 -4.64
C TYR A 96 -9.36 6.75 -5.74
N PRO A 97 -10.44 7.03 -6.52
CA PRO A 97 -10.39 8.07 -7.55
C PRO A 97 -10.26 9.48 -6.97
N TYR A 98 -10.57 9.68 -5.68
CA TYR A 98 -10.61 10.99 -5.04
C TYR A 98 -9.43 11.26 -4.11
N ILE A 99 -8.47 10.32 -3.98
CA ILE A 99 -7.32 10.49 -3.07
C ILE A 99 -6.53 11.74 -3.42
N GLU A 100 -6.27 11.97 -4.70
CA GLU A 100 -5.52 13.14 -5.15
C GLU A 100 -6.33 14.44 -4.99
N SER A 101 -7.62 14.45 -5.33
CA SER A 101 -8.44 15.66 -5.24
C SER A 101 -8.79 16.06 -3.81
N MET A 102 -8.90 15.09 -2.89
CA MET A 102 -9.26 15.35 -1.49
C MET A 102 -8.07 15.62 -0.58
N GLN A 103 -6.83 15.49 -1.06
CA GLN A 103 -5.62 15.69 -0.25
C GLN A 103 -5.58 17.06 0.45
N THR A 104 -6.04 18.11 -0.24
CA THR A 104 -5.98 19.50 0.24
C THR A 104 -6.85 19.72 1.46
N SER A 105 -7.93 18.94 1.61
CA SER A 105 -8.83 19.04 2.78
C SER A 105 -8.22 18.50 4.07
N CYS A 106 -7.18 17.66 3.98
CA CYS A 106 -6.54 17.03 5.15
C CYS A 106 -5.13 17.56 5.43
N LEU A 107 -4.46 18.16 4.43
CA LEU A 107 -3.06 18.60 4.52
C LEU A 107 -2.91 20.14 4.57
N ALA A 108 -4.01 20.88 4.52
CA ALA A 108 -4.02 22.31 4.80
C ALA A 108 -4.00 22.53 6.32
N GLY A 109 -2.79 22.66 6.87
CA GLY A 109 -2.50 23.14 8.21
C GLY A 109 -1.43 24.22 8.15
#